data_AF-A0A6F8XLZ3-F1
#
_entry.id   AF-A0A6F8XLZ3-F1
#
_cell.length_a   1.000
_cell.length_b   1.000
_cell.length_c   1.000
_cell.angle_alpha   90.00
_cell.angle_beta   90.00
_cell.angle_gamma   90.00
#
_symmetry.space_group_name_H-M   'P 1'
#
loop_
_entity.id
_entity.type
_entity.pdbx_description
1 polymer ?
#
loop_
_entity_poly.entity_id
_entity_poly.type
_entity_poly.pdbx_seq_one_letter_code
_entity_poly.pdbx_strand_id
1 'polypeptide(L)'
;MSLPVEHARPDQLQDWARLEWHIENRLHWIRDVTLREDAHQARTGNGPAVAAVLRNTAIGYHRSNGETNIARATRRANRRPDDLIHAVTRSYPTTQ
;
A
#
# COMPACT_ATOMS: atom_id res chain seq x y z
N MET A 1 -26.84 -4.11 -6.72
CA MET A 1 -27.30 -4.18 -8.13
C MET A 1 -26.29 -3.38 -8.95
N SER A 2 -25.47 -4.04 -9.77
CA SER A 2 -24.54 -3.34 -10.67
C SER A 2 -25.30 -2.92 -11.92
N LEU A 3 -25.08 -1.71 -12.41
CA LEU A 3 -25.62 -1.29 -13.71
C LEU A 3 -24.83 -1.97 -14.83
N PRO A 4 -25.47 -2.31 -15.96
CA PRO A 4 -24.76 -2.83 -17.13
C PRO A 4 -23.79 -1.77 -17.71
N VAL A 5 -22.60 -2.18 -18.14
CA VAL A 5 -21.51 -1.29 -18.60
C VAL A 5 -21.94 -0.37 -19.75
N GLU A 6 -22.89 -0.82 -20.56
CA GLU A 6 -23.50 -0.09 -21.67
C GLU A 6 -24.29 1.16 -21.25
N HIS A 7 -24.58 1.34 -19.96
CA HIS A 7 -25.23 2.54 -19.42
C HIS A 7 -24.23 3.57 -18.88
N ALA A 8 -22.93 3.27 -18.86
CA ALA A 8 -21.92 4.22 -18.41
C ALA A 8 -21.79 5.33 -19.45
N ARG A 9 -22.13 6.55 -19.04
CA ARG A 9 -21.94 7.72 -19.89
C ARG A 9 -20.44 8.02 -20.07
N PRO A 10 -20.03 8.67 -21.17
CA PRO A 10 -18.62 8.97 -21.42
C PRO A 10 -17.90 9.75 -20.31
N ASP A 11 -18.60 10.64 -19.60
CA ASP A 11 -18.09 11.34 -18.41
C ASP A 11 -17.74 10.37 -17.28
N GLN A 12 -18.61 9.40 -17.01
CA GLN A 12 -18.42 8.40 -15.96
C GLN A 12 -17.23 7.48 -16.26
N LEU A 13 -17.10 7.05 -17.53
CA LEU A 13 -15.95 6.25 -17.97
C LEU A 13 -14.63 7.01 -17.81
N GLN A 14 -14.61 8.30 -18.15
CA GLN A 14 -13.43 9.14 -17.95
C GLN A 14 -13.06 9.28 -16.47
N ASP A 15 -14.04 9.48 -15.60
CA ASP A 15 -13.80 9.62 -14.16
C ASP A 15 -13.27 8.31 -13.55
N TRP A 16 -13.85 7.17 -13.92
CA TRP A 16 -13.36 5.87 -13.47
C TRP A 16 -11.93 5.59 -13.94
N ALA A 17 -11.62 5.87 -15.20
CA ALA A 17 -10.26 5.72 -15.72
C ALA A 17 -9.26 6.60 -14.95
N ARG A 18 -9.64 7.84 -14.63
CA ARG A 18 -8.78 8.73 -13.81
C ARG A 18 -8.58 8.19 -12.40
N LEU A 19 -9.62 7.64 -11.78
CA LEU A 19 -9.54 7.05 -10.44
C LEU A 19 -8.67 5.79 -10.43
N GLU A 20 -8.79 4.94 -11.45
CA GLU A 20 -7.94 3.76 -11.62
C GLU A 20 -6.47 4.18 -11.76
N TRP A 21 -6.16 5.11 -12.68
CA TRP A 21 -4.80 5.65 -12.84
C TRP A 21 -4.26 6.31 -11.57
N HIS A 22 -5.13 6.92 -10.77
CA HIS A 22 -4.74 7.50 -9.49
C HIS A 22 -4.30 6.42 -8.49
N ILE A 23 -4.99 5.28 -8.46
CA ILE A 23 -4.61 4.13 -7.63
C ILE A 23 -3.30 3.55 -8.13
N GLU A 24 -3.16 3.34 -9.44
CA GLU A 24 -1.96 2.80 -10.07
C GLU A 24 -0.72 3.65 -9.72
N ASN A 25 -0.80 4.96 -9.96
CA ASN A 25 0.32 5.87 -9.70
C ASN A 25 0.65 6.01 -8.21
N ARG A 26 -0.36 6.01 -7.32
CA ARG A 26 -0.12 6.29 -5.89
C ARG A 26 0.15 5.06 -5.05
N LEU A 27 -0.29 3.88 -5.47
CA LEU A 27 -0.15 2.64 -4.71
C LEU A 27 0.76 1.64 -5.43
N HIS A 28 0.44 1.28 -6.67
CA HIS A 28 1.16 0.24 -7.40
C HIS A 28 2.61 0.63 -7.66
N TRP A 29 2.87 1.85 -8.17
CA TRP A 29 4.24 2.32 -8.36
C TRP A 29 5.10 2.24 -7.08
N ILE A 30 4.52 2.57 -5.92
CA ILE A 30 5.23 2.50 -4.63
C ILE A 30 5.53 1.04 -4.28
N ARG A 31 4.56 0.16 -4.44
CA ARG A 31 4.72 -1.27 -4.14
C ARG A 31 5.77 -1.92 -5.02
N ASP A 32 5.71 -1.67 -6.33
CA ASP A 32 6.56 -2.37 -7.30
C ASP A 32 7.97 -1.77 -7.34
N VAL A 33 8.09 -0.44 -7.34
CA VAL A 33 9.39 0.23 -7.46
C VAL A 33 10.06 0.48 -6.11
N THR A 34 9.32 1.04 -5.15
CA THR A 34 9.91 1.38 -3.84
C THR A 34 10.06 0.15 -2.95
N LEU A 35 9.05 -0.72 -2.90
CA LEU A 35 9.02 -1.92 -2.05
C LEU A 35 9.40 -3.21 -2.78
N ARG A 36 9.76 -3.10 -4.08
CA ARG A 36 10.31 -4.18 -4.91
C ARG A 36 9.41 -5.42 -4.94
N GLU A 37 8.10 -5.19 -5.01
CA GLU A 37 7.10 -6.26 -4.98
C GLU A 37 7.33 -7.33 -6.04
N ASP A 38 7.53 -6.94 -7.29
CA ASP A 38 7.77 -7.87 -8.40
C ASP A 38 9.03 -8.71 -8.23
N ALA A 39 10.05 -8.15 -7.58
CA ALA A 39 11.32 -8.83 -7.35
C ALA A 39 11.27 -9.85 -6.20
N HIS A 40 10.18 -9.90 -5.43
CA HIS A 40 10.05 -10.81 -4.30
C HIS A 40 9.72 -12.25 -4.74
N GLN A 41 10.26 -13.22 -4.01
CA GLN A 41 10.22 -14.63 -4.37
C GLN A 41 9.30 -15.51 -3.50
N ALA A 42 8.64 -14.98 -2.45
CA ALA A 42 7.66 -15.81 -1.73
C ALA A 42 6.41 -16.00 -2.60
N ARG A 43 6.29 -17.20 -3.19
CA ARG A 43 5.21 -17.58 -4.10
C ARG A 43 4.32 -18.70 -3.56
N THR A 44 4.62 -19.25 -2.38
CA THR A 44 3.94 -20.42 -1.80
C THR A 44 3.23 -20.08 -0.50
N GLY A 45 2.20 -20.88 -0.18
CA GLY A 45 1.40 -20.75 1.04
C GLY A 45 0.86 -19.32 1.22
N ASN A 46 0.96 -18.80 2.44
CA ASN A 46 0.51 -17.45 2.78
C ASN A 46 1.53 -16.36 2.44
N GLY A 47 2.68 -16.69 1.84
CA GLY A 47 3.78 -15.75 1.58
C GLY A 47 3.36 -14.49 0.79
N PRO A 48 2.67 -14.63 -0.36
CA PRO A 48 2.18 -13.48 -1.12
C PRO A 48 1.25 -12.57 -0.30
N ALA A 49 0.29 -13.16 0.43
CA ALA A 49 -0.68 -12.42 1.23
C ALA A 49 -0.02 -11.68 2.41
N VAL A 50 0.88 -12.34 3.13
CA VAL A 50 1.64 -11.74 4.23
C VAL A 50 2.48 -10.56 3.72
N ALA A 51 3.19 -10.74 2.60
CA ALA A 51 3.99 -9.65 2.01
C ALA A 51 3.12 -8.46 1.59
N ALA A 52 1.94 -8.71 0.99
CA ALA A 52 1.01 -7.65 0.63
C ALA A 52 0.51 -6.88 1.86
N VAL A 53 0.15 -7.58 2.95
CA VAL A 53 -0.26 -6.95 4.21
C VAL A 53 0.85 -6.08 4.78
N LEU A 54 2.08 -6.60 4.88
CA LEU A 54 3.20 -5.83 5.42
C LEU A 54 3.48 -4.55 4.62
N ARG A 55 3.47 -4.63 3.28
CA ARG A 55 3.65 -3.46 2.42
C ARG A 55 2.54 -2.43 2.59
N ASN A 56 1.29 -2.88 2.61
CA ASN A 56 0.14 -2.00 2.82
C ASN A 56 0.21 -1.31 4.19
N THR A 57 0.60 -2.04 5.24
CA THR A 57 0.80 -1.48 6.58
C THR A 57 1.90 -0.42 6.58
N ALA A 58 3.05 -0.68 5.95
CA ALA A 58 4.13 0.30 5.87
C ALA A 58 3.73 1.58 5.11
N ILE A 59 3.01 1.43 3.98
CA ILE A 59 2.48 2.56 3.21
C ILE A 59 1.46 3.35 4.04
N GLY A 60 0.54 2.64 4.70
CA GLY A 60 -0.47 3.24 5.58
C GLY A 60 0.15 4.02 6.73
N TYR A 61 1.15 3.45 7.40
CA TYR A 61 1.91 4.10 8.47
C TYR A 61 2.58 5.40 8.00
N HIS A 62 3.28 5.39 6.86
CA HIS A 62 3.90 6.60 6.35
C HIS A 62 2.86 7.67 6.00
N ARG A 63 1.75 7.28 5.35
CA ARG A 63 0.67 8.22 5.02
C ARG A 63 -0.02 8.81 6.26
N SER A 64 -0.27 8.00 7.29
CA SER A 64 -0.89 8.49 8.53
C SER A 64 0.02 9.45 9.31
N ASN A 65 1.34 9.35 9.11
CA ASN A 65 2.32 10.29 9.65
C ASN A 65 2.58 11.50 8.71
N GLY A 66 1.76 11.70 7.68
CA GLY A 66 1.84 12.86 6.78
C GLY A 66 2.98 12.81 5.76
N GLU A 67 3.64 11.66 5.58
CA GLU A 67 4.72 11.51 4.61
C GLU A 67 4.16 11.55 3.17
N THR A 68 4.54 12.60 2.43
CA THR A 68 4.14 12.76 1.02
C THR A 68 5.05 12.02 0.05
N ASN A 69 6.29 11.73 0.46
CA ASN A 69 7.26 10.96 -0.32
C ASN A 69 7.59 9.65 0.39
N ILE A 70 6.83 8.61 0.05
CA ILE A 70 6.95 7.29 0.69
C ILE A 70 8.33 6.68 0.43
N ALA A 71 8.93 6.87 -0.75
CA ALA A 71 10.26 6.35 -1.04
C ALA A 71 11.34 6.93 -0.11
N ARG A 72 11.28 8.23 0.19
CA ARG A 72 12.16 8.87 1.17
C ARG A 72 11.87 8.37 2.58
N ALA A 73 10.60 8.26 2.96
CA ALA A 73 10.19 7.79 4.28
C ALA A 73 10.65 6.34 4.53
N THR A 74 10.49 5.45 3.56
CA THR A 74 10.99 4.06 3.61
C THR A 74 12.51 4.02 3.74
N ARG A 75 13.27 4.81 2.97
CA ARG A 75 14.74 4.88 3.10
C ARG A 75 15.18 5.37 4.48
N ARG A 76 14.44 6.31 5.09
CA ARG A 76 14.68 6.77 6.47
C ARG A 76 14.40 5.65 7.48
N ALA A 77 13.27 4.96 7.33
CA ALA A 77 12.86 3.88 8.21
C ALA A 77 13.77 2.65 8.12
N ASN A 78 14.35 2.36 6.95
CA ASN A 78 15.37 1.29 6.82
C ASN A 78 16.61 1.53 7.69
N ARG A 79 16.87 2.77 8.12
CA ARG A 79 17.96 3.12 9.05
C ARG A 79 17.52 3.06 10.52
N ARG A 80 16.23 2.80 10.79
CA ARG A 80 15.60 2.69 12.11
C ARG A 80 14.46 1.65 12.08
N PRO A 81 14.79 0.36 11.85
CA PRO A 81 13.77 -0.67 11.64
C PRO A 81 12.85 -0.85 12.86
N ASP A 82 13.33 -0.58 14.07
CA ASP A 82 12.56 -0.71 15.32
C ASP A 82 11.35 0.23 15.39
N ASP A 83 11.41 1.41 14.75
CA ASP A 83 10.31 2.38 14.76
C ASP A 83 9.05 1.80 14.09
N LEU A 84 9.24 1.05 12.99
CA LEU A 84 8.16 0.38 12.26
C LEU A 84 7.64 -0.85 13.00
N ILE A 85 8.55 -1.64 13.59
CA ILE A 85 8.18 -2.80 14.40
C ILE A 85 7.34 -2.33 15.58
N HIS A 86 7.83 -1.34 16.33
CA HIS A 86 7.12 -0.77 17.47
C HIS A 86 5.78 -0.14 17.07
N ALA A 87 5.69 0.56 15.92
CA ALA A 87 4.42 1.07 15.44
C ALA A 87 3.36 -0.02 15.18
N VAL A 88 3.77 -1.20 14.72
CA VAL A 88 2.88 -2.33 14.43
C VAL A 88 2.61 -3.19 15.67
N THR A 89 3.56 -3.28 16.61
CA THR A 89 3.46 -4.13 17.80
C THR A 89 2.97 -3.41 19.06
N ARG A 90 3.03 -2.07 19.13
CA ARG A 90 2.56 -1.31 20.31
C ARG A 90 1.04 -1.40 20.53
N SER A 91 0.30 -1.96 19.57
CA SER A 91 -1.14 -2.23 19.70
C SER A 91 -1.49 -3.47 20.54
N TYR A 92 -0.54 -4.10 21.23
CA TYR A 92 -0.90 -4.92 22.38
C TYR A 92 -1.11 -3.99 23.58
N PRO A 93 -2.36 -3.67 23.99
CA PRO A 93 -2.56 -3.17 25.34
C PRO A 93 -2.00 -4.25 26.26
N THR A 94 -1.04 -3.88 27.10
CA THR A 94 -0.68 -4.71 28.25
C THR A 94 -1.93 -4.77 29.12
N THR A 95 -2.72 -5.84 28.96
CA THR A 95 -3.77 -6.17 29.92
C THR A 95 -3.03 -6.64 31.18
N GLN A 96 -2.91 -5.74 32.16
CA GLN A 96 -2.78 -6.12 33.56
C GLN A 96 -4.12 -6.62 34.07
#